data_AF-A0A3S0C481-F1
#
_entry.id   AF-A0A3S0C481-F1
#
_cell.length_a   1.000
_cell.length_b   1.000
_cell.length_c   1.000
_cell.angle_alpha   90.00
_cell.angle_beta   90.00
_cell.angle_gamma   90.00
#
_symmetry.space_group_name_H-M   'P 1'
#
loop_
_entity.id
_entity.type
_entity.pdbx_description
1 polymer ?
#
loop_
_entity_poly.entity_id
_entity_poly.type
_entity_poly.pdbx_seq_one_letter_code
_entity_poly.pdbx_strand_id
1 'polypeptide(L)'
;MNQQTINEGKIMAVISYITAIGLLIAFIVNYDKKNEFVKFHIGQSLRVWILAIVIGLVLRLAATSSGLGLLGLIRWIPLVFAVIGAINANNGKLEKLPYIGTIGE
;
A
#
# COMPACT_ATOMS: atom_id res chain seq x y z
N MET A 1 4.36 -19.69 -5.18
CA MET A 1 3.03 -19.51 -5.81
C MET A 1 3.17 -19.78 -7.31
N ASN A 2 2.17 -20.39 -7.96
CA ASN A 2 2.26 -20.70 -9.39
C ASN A 2 1.98 -19.46 -10.26
N GLN A 3 2.35 -19.54 -11.54
CA GLN A 3 2.22 -18.42 -12.48
C GLN A 3 0.76 -18.05 -12.78
N GLN A 4 -0.14 -19.03 -12.78
CA GLN A 4 -1.56 -18.82 -13.03
C GLN A 4 -2.19 -17.90 -11.97
N THR A 5 -1.98 -18.20 -10.68
CA THR A 5 -2.50 -17.39 -9.56
C THR A 5 -1.95 -15.96 -9.61
N ILE A 6 -0.67 -15.79 -9.96
CA ILE A 6 -0.05 -14.46 -10.11
C ILE A 6 -0.72 -13.69 -11.25
N ASN A 7 -0.86 -14.30 -12.43
CA ASN A 7 -1.43 -13.64 -13.61
C ASN A 7 -2.89 -13.22 -13.39
N GLU A 8 -3.70 -14.08 -12.79
CA GLU A 8 -5.11 -13.79 -12.47
C GLU A 8 -5.26 -12.66 -11.44
N GLY A 9 -4.33 -12.56 -10.49
CA GLY A 9 -4.37 -11.58 -9.41
C GLY A 9 -3.71 -10.23 -9.73
N LYS A 10 -2.85 -10.17 -10.76
CA LYS A 10 -1.93 -9.05 -11.01
C LYS A 10 -2.62 -7.69 -11.03
N ILE A 11 -3.69 -7.56 -11.80
CA ILE A 11 -4.42 -6.29 -11.95
C ILE A 11 -4.98 -5.82 -10.61
N MET A 12 -5.62 -6.72 -9.85
CA MET A 12 -6.20 -6.36 -8.55
C MET A 12 -5.14 -6.01 -7.50
N ALA A 13 -4.00 -6.72 -7.52
CA ALA A 13 -2.86 -6.39 -6.66
C ALA A 13 -2.34 -4.97 -6.94
N VAL A 14 -2.19 -4.58 -8.21
CA VAL A 14 -1.80 -3.21 -8.59
C VAL A 14 -2.85 -2.18 -8.15
N ILE A 15 -4.14 -2.45 -8.38
CA ILE A 15 -5.25 -1.57 -8.00
C ILE A 15 -5.24 -1.25 -6.50
N SER A 16 -4.83 -2.20 -5.64
CA SER A 16 -4.76 -1.99 -4.19
C SER A 16 -3.83 -0.84 -3.76
N TYR A 17 -2.87 -0.45 -4.60
CA TYR A 17 -1.91 0.63 -4.34
C TYR A 17 -2.28 1.98 -4.96
N ILE A 18 -3.34 2.08 -5.78
CA ILE A 18 -3.64 3.34 -6.49
C ILE A 18 -4.21 4.40 -5.54
N THR A 19 -5.19 4.01 -4.73
CA THR A 19 -5.78 4.84 -3.66
C THR A 19 -6.27 3.94 -2.54
N ALA A 20 -6.62 4.53 -1.38
CA ALA A 20 -7.34 3.82 -0.33
C ALA A 20 -8.67 3.21 -0.84
N ILE A 21 -9.33 3.85 -1.82
CA ILE A 21 -10.52 3.30 -2.48
C ILE A 21 -10.13 2.06 -3.32
N GLY A 22 -9.02 2.13 -4.05
CA GLY A 22 -8.47 0.97 -4.79
C GLY A 22 -8.17 -0.22 -3.89
N LEU A 23 -7.63 0.01 -2.68
CA LEU A 23 -7.48 -1.02 -1.66
C LEU A 23 -8.83 -1.66 -1.28
N LEU A 24 -9.85 -0.86 -1.01
CA LEU A 24 -11.18 -1.38 -0.65
C LEU A 24 -11.77 -2.23 -1.77
N ILE A 25 -11.65 -1.77 -3.02
CA ILE A 25 -12.10 -2.54 -4.19
C ILE A 25 -11.33 -3.87 -4.28
N ALA A 26 -10.01 -3.85 -4.15
CA ALA A 26 -9.19 -5.06 -4.18
C ALA A 26 -9.58 -6.03 -3.06
N PHE A 27 -9.82 -5.53 -1.86
CA PHE A 27 -10.27 -6.33 -0.71
C PHE A 27 -11.61 -7.01 -0.98
N ILE A 28 -12.62 -6.25 -1.43
CA ILE A 28 -13.95 -6.78 -1.71
C ILE A 28 -13.90 -7.83 -2.82
N VAL A 29 -13.24 -7.53 -3.94
CA VAL A 29 -13.12 -8.47 -5.06
C VAL A 29 -12.37 -9.75 -4.65
N ASN A 30 -11.35 -9.62 -3.79
CA ASN A 30 -10.57 -10.78 -3.36
C ASN A 30 -11.24 -11.59 -2.24
N TYR A 31 -12.29 -11.07 -1.60
CA TYR A 31 -13.09 -11.83 -0.64
C TYR A 31 -13.71 -13.07 -1.28
N ASP A 32 -14.24 -12.91 -2.50
CA ASP A 32 -14.82 -14.00 -3.29
C ASP A 32 -13.74 -14.83 -4.00
N LYS A 33 -12.79 -14.15 -4.66
CA LYS A 33 -11.76 -14.82 -5.48
C LYS A 33 -10.72 -15.58 -4.67
N LYS A 34 -10.47 -15.17 -3.43
CA LYS A 34 -9.49 -15.77 -2.50
C LYS A 34 -8.11 -15.98 -3.13
N ASN A 35 -7.66 -15.05 -3.96
CA ASN A 35 -6.36 -15.13 -4.61
C ASN A 35 -5.27 -14.71 -3.61
N GLU A 36 -4.35 -15.62 -3.29
CA GLU A 36 -3.30 -15.38 -2.29
C GLU A 36 -2.27 -14.32 -2.73
N PHE A 37 -2.06 -14.10 -4.03
CA PHE A 37 -1.23 -12.99 -4.55
C PHE A 37 -1.85 -11.65 -4.21
N VAL A 38 -3.15 -11.50 -4.49
CA VAL A 38 -3.89 -10.27 -4.20
C VAL A 38 -3.95 -10.03 -2.70
N LYS A 39 -4.17 -11.08 -1.91
CA LYS A 39 -4.22 -11.02 -0.44
C LYS A 39 -2.92 -10.48 0.16
N PHE A 40 -1.77 -10.94 -0.33
CA PHE A 40 -0.48 -10.41 0.10
C PHE A 40 -0.36 -8.91 -0.19
N HIS A 41 -0.68 -8.48 -1.42
CA HIS A 41 -0.58 -7.07 -1.81
C HIS A 41 -1.63 -6.17 -1.13
N ILE A 42 -2.82 -6.70 -0.80
CA ILE A 42 -3.79 -6.04 0.08
C ILE A 42 -3.18 -5.77 1.45
N GLY A 43 -2.51 -6.74 2.06
CA GLY A 43 -1.87 -6.55 3.37
C GLY A 43 -0.77 -5.47 3.33
N GLN A 44 0.09 -5.51 2.31
CA GLN A 44 1.14 -4.52 2.12
C GLN A 44 0.57 -3.11 1.84
N SER A 45 -0.42 -2.99 0.95
CA SER A 45 -1.06 -1.70 0.62
C SER A 45 -1.86 -1.13 1.78
N LEU A 46 -2.52 -1.96 2.59
CA LEU A 46 -3.19 -1.53 3.83
C LEU A 46 -2.22 -0.80 4.76
N ARG A 47 -1.01 -1.34 4.95
CA ARG A 47 0.03 -0.69 5.77
C ARG A 47 0.49 0.64 5.17
N VAL A 48 0.59 0.74 3.84
CA VAL A 48 0.89 2.01 3.17
C VAL A 48 -0.18 3.05 3.45
N TRP A 49 -1.46 2.70 3.34
CA TRP A 49 -2.56 3.65 3.55
C TRP A 49 -2.75 4.01 5.02
N ILE A 50 -2.51 3.08 5.95
CA ILE A 50 -2.42 3.39 7.39
C ILE A 50 -1.29 4.37 7.66
N LEU A 51 -0.09 4.14 7.09
CA LEU A 51 1.03 5.06 7.21
C LEU A 51 0.67 6.47 6.68
N ALA A 52 -0.03 6.55 5.55
CA ALA A 52 -0.50 7.82 5.00
C ALA A 52 -1.41 8.58 5.96
N ILE A 53 -2.34 7.88 6.62
CA ILE A 53 -3.24 8.47 7.61
C ILE A 53 -2.45 8.97 8.83
N VAL A 54 -1.53 8.15 9.36
CA VAL A 54 -0.70 8.51 10.53
C VAL A 54 0.16 9.73 10.24
N ILE A 55 0.90 9.74 9.12
CA ILE A 55 1.71 10.91 8.72
C ILE A 55 0.83 12.14 8.53
N GLY A 56 -0.33 11.99 7.89
CA GLY A 56 -1.27 13.09 7.68
C GLY A 56 -1.76 13.70 8.99
N LEU A 57 -2.07 12.87 10.00
CA LEU A 57 -2.47 13.34 11.32
C LEU A 57 -1.33 14.06 12.05
N VAL A 58 -0.13 13.47 12.07
CA VAL A 58 1.05 14.06 12.71
C VAL A 58 1.38 15.43 12.11
N LEU A 59 1.38 15.53 10.78
CA LEU A 59 1.66 16.80 10.09
C LEU A 59 0.59 17.87 10.38
N ARG A 60 -0.69 17.49 10.48
CA ARG A 60 -1.76 18.43 10.85
C ARG A 60 -1.58 18.98 12.27
N LEU A 61 -1.21 18.13 13.21
CA LEU A 61 -0.94 18.55 14.59
C LEU A 61 0.30 19.47 14.65
N ALA A 62 1.37 19.09 13.96
CA ALA A 62 2.63 19.85 13.92
C ALA A 62 2.53 21.20 13.20
N ALA A 63 1.63 21.32 12.21
CA ALA A 63 1.43 22.56 11.45
C ALA A 63 0.91 23.74 12.28
N THR A 64 0.38 23.48 13.49
CA THR A 64 -0.02 24.56 14.43
C THR A 64 1.18 25.26 15.08
N SER A 65 2.37 24.64 15.05
CA SER A 65 3.65 25.25 15.42
C SER A 65 4.38 25.74 14.16
N SER A 66 4.38 27.05 13.96
CA SER A 66 4.96 27.79 12.85
C SER A 66 6.45 27.48 12.62
N GLY A 67 6.80 26.69 11.59
CA GLY A 67 8.21 26.58 11.15
C GLY A 67 8.62 25.34 10.34
N LEU A 68 7.76 24.35 10.11
CA LEU A 68 8.18 23.01 9.66
C LEU A 68 8.02 22.72 8.16
N GLY A 69 8.32 23.68 7.28
CA GLY A 69 8.15 23.53 5.82
C GLY A 69 8.81 22.28 5.21
N LEU A 70 9.96 21.86 5.73
CA LEU A 70 10.68 20.65 5.29
C LEU A 70 9.99 19.33 5.70
N LEU A 71 9.20 19.30 6.79
CA LEU A 71 8.45 18.10 7.18
C LEU A 71 7.32 17.77 6.19
N GLY A 72 6.90 18.75 5.37
CA GLY A 72 5.92 18.52 4.31
C GLY A 72 6.36 17.45 3.30
N LEU A 73 7.67 17.23 3.15
CA LEU A 73 8.21 16.20 2.25
C LEU A 73 7.89 14.77 2.72
N ILE A 74 7.77 14.57 4.03
CA ILE A 74 7.44 13.27 4.65
C ILE A 74 6.07 12.78 4.18
N ARG A 75 5.15 13.69 3.82
CA ARG A 75 3.82 13.37 3.29
C ARG A 75 3.87 12.49 2.03
N TRP A 76 4.97 12.51 1.29
CA TRP A 76 5.12 11.74 0.04
C TRP A 76 5.63 10.32 0.24
N ILE A 77 6.16 9.96 1.42
CA ILE A 77 6.68 8.61 1.71
C ILE A 77 5.66 7.50 1.41
N PRO A 78 4.38 7.59 1.84
CA PRO A 78 3.39 6.58 1.51
C PRO A 78 3.17 6.43 0.01
N LEU A 79 3.21 7.53 -0.76
CA LEU A 79 3.07 7.47 -2.21
C LEU A 79 4.24 6.73 -2.85
N VAL A 80 5.47 6.97 -2.37
CA VAL A 80 6.66 6.24 -2.83
C VAL A 80 6.51 4.74 -2.56
N PHE A 81 6.06 4.35 -1.36
CA PHE A 81 5.80 2.95 -1.05
C PHE A 81 4.65 2.35 -1.85
N ALA A 82 3.60 3.11 -2.14
CA ALA A 82 2.51 2.67 -3.01
C ALA A 82 3.04 2.35 -4.42
N VAL A 83 3.89 3.21 -4.99
CA VAL A 83 4.51 3.01 -6.30
C VAL A 83 5.42 1.77 -6.30
N ILE A 84 6.30 1.62 -5.29
CA ILE A 84 7.17 0.45 -5.16
C ILE A 84 6.32 -0.84 -5.05
N GLY A 85 5.28 -0.83 -4.21
CA GLY A 85 4.37 -1.95 -4.04
C GLY A 85 3.65 -2.31 -5.34
N ALA A 86 3.18 -1.31 -6.09
CA ALA A 86 2.54 -1.50 -7.39
C ALA A 86 3.52 -2.08 -8.44
N ILE A 87 4.77 -1.63 -8.46
CA ILE A 87 5.82 -2.18 -9.34
C ILE A 87 6.07 -3.65 -8.99
N ASN A 88 6.18 -3.98 -7.70
CA ASN A 88 6.36 -5.36 -7.25
C ASN A 88 5.16 -6.24 -7.66
N ALA A 89 3.93 -5.74 -7.48
CA ALA A 89 2.72 -6.42 -7.92
C ALA A 89 2.71 -6.66 -9.44
N ASN A 90 3.03 -5.65 -10.24
CA ASN A 90 3.08 -5.76 -11.69
C ASN A 90 4.14 -6.78 -12.16
N ASN A 91 5.26 -6.85 -11.45
CA ASN A 91 6.34 -7.80 -11.69
C ASN A 91 6.06 -9.20 -11.13
N GLY A 92 4.92 -9.42 -10.47
CA GLY A 92 4.56 -10.72 -9.88
C GLY A 92 5.37 -11.09 -8.63
N LYS A 93 5.96 -10.11 -7.96
CA LYS A 93 6.87 -10.32 -6.81
C LYS A 93 6.13 -10.16 -5.48
N LEU A 94 6.25 -11.17 -4.61
CA LEU A 94 5.80 -11.13 -3.22
C LEU A 94 6.87 -10.49 -2.31
N GLU A 95 7.18 -9.22 -2.58
CA GLU A 95 8.24 -8.50 -1.87
C GLU A 95 7.65 -7.53 -0.86
N LYS A 96 8.06 -7.67 0.41
CA LYS A 96 7.58 -6.83 1.52
C LYS A 96 8.17 -5.43 1.37
N LEU A 97 7.37 -4.41 1.69
CA LEU A 97 7.88 -3.04 1.67
C LEU A 97 8.90 -2.82 2.81
N PRO A 98 9.97 -2.05 2.60
CA PRO A 98 10.93 -1.74 3.66
C PRO A 98 10.26 -1.09 4.87
N TYR A 99 10.73 -1.41 6.07
CA TYR A 99 10.31 -0.87 7.38
C TYR A 99 8.86 -1.16 7.81
N ILE A 100 7.90 -1.04 6.91
CA ILE A 100 6.48 -1.25 7.21
C ILE A 100 5.99 -2.65 6.84
N GLY A 101 6.69 -3.35 5.97
CA GLY A 101 6.18 -4.59 5.36
C GLY A 101 6.02 -5.76 6.33
N THR A 102 6.68 -5.73 7.49
CA THR A 102 6.62 -6.75 8.54
C THR A 102 5.74 -6.40 9.73
N ILE A 103 5.11 -5.22 9.74
CA ILE A 103 4.28 -4.78 10.86
C ILE A 103 2.98 -5.61 10.87
N GLY A 104 2.71 -6.27 12.00
CA GLY A 104 1.48 -7.05 12.19
C GLY A 104 1.39 -8.32 11.33
N GLU A 105 2.54 -8.85 10.88
CA GLU A 105 2.65 -10.20 10.29
C GLU A 105 2.82 -11.28 11.36
#